data_AF-A0A9E4LV71-F1
#
_entry.id   AF-A0A9E4LV71-F1
#
_cell.length_a   1.000
_cell.length_b   1.000
_cell.length_c   1.000
_cell.angle_alpha   90.00
_cell.angle_beta   90.00
_cell.angle_gamma   90.00
#
_symmetry.space_group_name_H-M   'P 1'
#
loop_
_entity.id
_entity.type
_entity.pdbx_description
1 polymer ?
#
loop_
_entity_poly.entity_id
_entity_poly.type
_entity_poly.pdbx_seq_one_letter_code
_entity_poly.pdbx_strand_id
1 'polypeptide(L)'
;MLDLLEQMPESGGRGLDLNPTKYPLKSMLENHVDYPMDFQKGPHSYLYDVDVNFNHSAELVYRSDLTNHFKEALSARHFIDVLDPEMVNLAYIDNLIEKYLRNEEVRGFELSDTFCLGLHSALNNS
;
A
#
# COMPACT_ATOMS: atom_id res chain seq x y z
N MET A 1 -0.85 -35.05 1.77
CA MET A 1 -1.08 -33.59 1.57
C MET A 1 -1.02 -33.24 0.09
N LEU A 2 -0.02 -33.75 -0.65
CA LEU A 2 0.01 -33.70 -2.12
C LEU A 2 -1.16 -34.47 -2.76
N ASP A 3 -1.51 -35.65 -2.25
CA ASP A 3 -2.61 -36.47 -2.79
C ASP A 3 -4.00 -35.80 -2.67
N LEU A 4 -4.16 -34.92 -1.68
CA LEU A 4 -5.39 -34.14 -1.49
C LEU A 4 -5.50 -33.02 -2.54
N LEU A 5 -4.36 -32.38 -2.86
CA LEU A 5 -4.27 -31.32 -3.85
C LEU A 5 -4.44 -31.84 -5.29
N GLU A 6 -4.07 -33.10 -5.55
CA GLU A 6 -4.29 -33.75 -6.85
C GLU A 6 -5.76 -34.13 -7.10
N GLN A 7 -6.55 -34.33 -6.05
CA GLN A 7 -7.98 -34.63 -6.17
C GLN A 7 -8.86 -33.38 -6.29
N MET A 8 -8.29 -32.17 -6.18
CA MET A 8 -9.05 -30.93 -6.29
C MET A 8 -9.38 -30.63 -7.76
N PRO A 9 -10.63 -30.24 -8.08
CA PRO A 9 -11.03 -29.93 -9.44
C PRO A 9 -10.24 -28.72 -9.99
N GLU A 10 -9.71 -28.87 -11.20
CA GLU A 10 -8.98 -27.81 -11.90
C GLU A 10 -9.87 -26.61 -12.25
N SER A 11 -11.19 -26.78 -12.24
CA SER A 11 -12.17 -25.70 -12.44
C SER A 11 -12.45 -24.85 -11.18
N GLY A 12 -11.76 -25.11 -10.06
CA GLY A 12 -12.04 -24.40 -8.80
C GLY A 12 -10.89 -24.31 -7.79
N GLY A 13 -9.68 -24.77 -8.12
CA GLY A 13 -8.57 -24.81 -7.14
C GLY A 13 -7.16 -24.83 -7.72
N ARG A 14 -6.86 -25.68 -8.70
CA ARG A 14 -5.52 -25.78 -9.34
C ARG A 14 -5.41 -24.84 -10.54
N GLY A 15 -4.31 -24.08 -10.66
CA GLY A 15 -4.09 -23.14 -11.77
C GLY A 15 -4.76 -21.76 -11.61
N LEU A 16 -5.17 -21.42 -10.39
CA LEU A 16 -5.73 -20.11 -10.05
C LEU A 16 -4.69 -18.99 -10.01
N ASP A 17 -3.39 -19.31 -10.04
CA ASP A 17 -2.33 -18.28 -10.04
C ASP A 17 -2.36 -17.40 -11.31
N LEU A 18 -2.96 -17.90 -12.41
CA LEU A 18 -3.16 -17.16 -13.66
C LEU A 18 -4.62 -16.73 -13.89
N ASN A 19 -5.54 -17.04 -12.97
CA ASN A 19 -6.96 -16.70 -13.11
C ASN A 19 -7.42 -15.79 -11.95
N PRO A 20 -8.17 -14.71 -12.23
CA PRO A 20 -8.72 -13.84 -11.17
C PRO A 20 -9.60 -14.67 -10.22
N THR A 21 -9.28 -14.64 -8.94
CA THR A 21 -9.54 -15.74 -8.02
C THR A 21 -11.00 -15.83 -7.51
N LYS A 22 -11.36 -17.04 -7.03
CA LYS A 22 -12.44 -17.41 -6.09
C LYS A 22 -13.89 -17.33 -6.63
N TYR A 23 -14.28 -18.43 -7.27
CA TYR A 23 -15.64 -18.80 -7.72
C TYR A 23 -16.81 -18.31 -6.85
N PRO A 24 -16.76 -18.38 -5.50
CA PRO A 24 -17.88 -17.93 -4.67
C PRO A 24 -18.17 -16.41 -4.78
N LEU A 25 -17.11 -15.59 -4.90
CA LEU A 25 -17.27 -14.14 -5.01
C LEU A 25 -17.83 -13.77 -6.38
N LYS A 26 -17.38 -14.44 -7.43
CA LYS A 26 -17.87 -14.22 -8.80
C LYS A 26 -19.35 -14.60 -8.93
N SER A 27 -19.75 -15.73 -8.37
CA SER A 27 -21.15 -16.16 -8.32
C SER A 27 -22.03 -15.16 -7.54
N MET A 28 -21.52 -14.60 -6.45
CA MET A 28 -22.24 -13.57 -5.70
C MET A 28 -22.40 -12.27 -6.52
N LEU A 29 -21.34 -11.83 -7.20
CA LEU A 29 -21.39 -10.66 -8.08
C LEU A 29 -22.30 -10.87 -9.29
N GLU A 30 -22.33 -12.05 -9.89
CA GLU A 30 -23.18 -12.37 -11.05
C GLU A 30 -24.66 -12.46 -10.70
N ASN A 31 -24.99 -13.01 -9.52
CA ASN A 31 -26.36 -13.39 -9.19
C ASN A 31 -27.04 -12.49 -8.17
N HIS A 32 -26.28 -11.67 -7.43
CA HIS A 32 -26.80 -10.88 -6.32
C HIS A 32 -26.46 -9.38 -6.38
N VAL A 33 -25.67 -8.94 -7.36
CA VAL A 33 -25.29 -7.54 -7.56
C VAL A 33 -25.41 -7.20 -9.05
N ASP A 34 -25.89 -6.00 -9.39
CA ASP A 34 -25.81 -5.50 -10.77
C ASP A 34 -24.38 -5.01 -11.04
N TYR A 35 -23.46 -5.96 -11.17
CA TYR A 35 -22.03 -5.71 -11.37
C TYR A 35 -21.65 -5.93 -12.84
N PRO A 36 -20.92 -5.00 -13.49
CA PRO A 36 -20.45 -5.14 -14.86
C PRO A 36 -19.37 -6.23 -14.96
N MET A 37 -19.82 -7.47 -15.20
CA MET A 37 -19.00 -8.68 -15.25
C MET A 37 -17.92 -8.67 -16.35
N ASP A 38 -18.03 -7.77 -17.33
CA ASP A 38 -17.02 -7.59 -18.37
C ASP A 38 -15.68 -7.08 -17.82
N PHE A 39 -15.69 -6.33 -16.71
CA PHE A 39 -14.45 -5.94 -16.02
C PHE A 39 -13.74 -7.10 -15.34
N GLN A 40 -14.41 -8.25 -15.16
CA GLN A 40 -13.83 -9.47 -14.58
C GLN A 40 -13.24 -10.39 -15.66
N LYS A 41 -13.37 -10.06 -16.94
CA LYS A 41 -12.87 -10.86 -18.07
C LYS A 41 -11.52 -10.34 -18.56
N GLY A 42 -10.58 -11.25 -18.78
CA GLY A 42 -9.24 -10.95 -19.29
C GLY A 42 -8.14 -11.03 -18.23
N PRO A 43 -6.87 -10.92 -18.64
CA PRO A 43 -5.76 -10.81 -17.70
C PRO A 43 -5.94 -9.53 -16.89
N HIS A 44 -6.11 -9.69 -15.58
CA HIS A 44 -6.09 -8.58 -14.64
C HIS A 44 -4.63 -8.24 -14.41
N SER A 45 -4.13 -7.26 -15.16
CA SER A 45 -2.79 -6.72 -14.91
C SER A 45 -2.88 -5.87 -13.65
N TYR A 46 -2.13 -6.25 -12.62
CA TYR A 46 -1.89 -5.33 -11.53
C TYR A 46 -1.12 -4.12 -12.07
N LEU A 47 -1.26 -2.97 -11.42
CA LEU A 47 -0.53 -1.76 -11.83
C LEU A 47 0.98 -2.00 -11.90
N TYR A 48 1.52 -2.87 -11.03
CA TYR A 48 2.93 -3.26 -11.06
C TYR A 48 3.34 -4.15 -12.25
N ASP A 49 2.39 -4.80 -12.93
CA ASP A 49 2.65 -5.58 -14.14
C ASP A 49 2.86 -4.68 -15.37
N VAL A 50 2.35 -3.45 -15.31
CA VAL A 50 2.44 -2.45 -16.39
C VAL A 50 3.48 -1.37 -16.05
N ASP A 51 3.54 -0.95 -14.79
CA ASP A 51 4.50 0.01 -14.27
C ASP A 51 5.31 -0.60 -13.13
N VAL A 52 6.53 -1.02 -13.45
CA VAL A 52 7.49 -1.57 -12.50
C VAL A 52 7.90 -0.58 -11.40
N ASN A 53 7.59 0.71 -11.56
CA ASN A 53 7.84 1.75 -10.55
C ASN A 53 6.64 1.99 -9.63
N PHE A 54 5.50 1.33 -9.88
CA PHE A 54 4.32 1.50 -9.05
C PHE A 54 4.60 1.05 -7.61
N ASN A 55 4.25 1.91 -6.66
CA ASN A 55 4.44 1.65 -5.24
C ASN A 55 3.27 2.25 -4.45
N HIS A 56 2.55 1.39 -3.73
CA HIS A 56 1.36 1.81 -2.97
C HIS A 56 1.71 2.82 -1.86
N SER A 57 2.85 2.67 -1.20
CA SER A 57 3.31 3.64 -0.20
C SER A 57 3.62 4.99 -0.86
N ALA A 58 4.21 4.99 -2.06
CA ALA A 58 4.45 6.25 -2.79
C ALA A 58 3.14 6.94 -3.18
N GLU A 59 2.12 6.18 -3.61
CA GLU A 59 0.79 6.73 -3.86
C GLU A 59 0.19 7.39 -2.62
N LEU A 60 0.23 6.72 -1.48
CA LEU A 60 -0.30 7.27 -0.23
C LEU A 60 0.49 8.51 0.23
N VAL A 61 1.82 8.44 0.17
CA VAL A 61 2.70 9.49 0.70
C VAL A 61 2.70 10.74 -0.18
N TYR A 62 2.63 10.61 -1.52
CA TYR A 62 2.81 11.73 -2.45
C TYR A 62 1.61 12.08 -3.33
N ARG A 63 0.66 11.15 -3.53
CA ARG A 63 -0.38 11.26 -4.57
C ARG A 63 -1.80 11.05 -4.03
N SER A 64 -1.98 11.19 -2.72
CA SER A 64 -3.28 11.07 -2.07
C SER A 64 -3.58 12.28 -1.20
N ASP A 65 -4.83 12.43 -0.75
CA ASP A 65 -5.20 13.49 0.19
C ASP A 65 -4.45 13.39 1.52
N LEU A 66 -3.91 12.20 1.88
CA LEU A 66 -3.07 12.02 3.06
C LEU A 66 -1.77 12.82 2.97
N THR A 67 -1.28 13.15 1.77
CA THR A 67 -0.06 13.93 1.59
C THR A 67 -0.12 15.26 2.33
N ASN A 68 -1.27 15.96 2.28
CA ASN A 68 -1.41 17.24 2.96
C ASN A 68 -1.45 17.06 4.48
N HIS A 69 -2.17 16.04 4.96
CA HIS A 69 -2.23 15.71 6.38
C HIS A 69 -0.86 15.32 6.94
N PHE A 70 -0.08 14.53 6.20
CA PHE A 70 1.28 14.15 6.62
C PHE A 70 2.20 15.36 6.66
N LYS A 71 2.15 16.25 5.67
CA LYS A 71 2.97 17.46 5.68
C LYS A 71 2.63 18.36 6.86
N GLU A 72 1.35 18.57 7.13
CA GLU A 72 0.90 19.34 8.30
C GLU A 72 1.41 18.71 9.59
N ALA A 73 1.15 17.41 9.80
CA ALA A 73 1.54 16.71 11.02
C ALA A 73 3.06 16.64 11.23
N LEU A 74 3.83 16.40 10.16
CA LEU A 74 5.30 16.36 10.23
C LEU A 74 5.92 17.75 10.38
N SER A 75 5.29 18.80 9.84
CA SER A 75 5.75 20.18 10.02
C SER A 75 5.64 20.64 11.47
N ALA A 76 4.66 20.12 12.22
CA ALA A 76 4.48 20.41 13.64
C ALA A 76 5.56 19.77 14.54
N ARG A 77 6.25 18.72 14.06
CA ARG A 77 7.38 18.04 14.73
C ARG A 77 7.09 17.47 16.13
N HIS A 78 5.84 17.34 16.55
CA HIS A 78 5.45 16.79 17.86
C HIS A 78 5.95 15.36 18.11
N PHE A 79 6.14 14.57 17.05
CA PHE A 79 6.66 13.21 17.16
C PHE A 79 8.12 13.16 17.63
N ILE A 80 8.91 14.25 17.55
CA ILE A 80 10.30 14.25 18.00
C ILE A 80 10.38 14.06 19.53
N ASP A 81 9.40 14.57 20.27
CA ASP A 81 9.38 14.51 21.74
C ASP A 81 9.25 13.08 22.30
N VAL A 82 8.77 12.14 21.48
CA VAL A 82 8.63 10.73 21.87
C VAL A 82 9.76 9.83 21.38
N LEU A 83 10.68 10.37 20.58
CA LEU A 83 11.82 9.61 20.05
C LEU A 83 13.01 9.70 21.01
N ASP A 84 13.54 8.53 21.38
CA ASP A 84 14.77 8.46 22.16
C ASP A 84 15.99 8.75 21.28
N PRO A 85 16.73 9.86 21.53
CA PRO A 85 17.90 10.23 20.73
C PRO A 85 19.06 9.22 20.81
N GLU A 86 19.11 8.35 21.83
CA GLU A 86 20.14 7.31 21.94
C GLU A 86 19.83 6.12 21.01
N MET A 87 18.55 5.92 20.68
CA MET A 87 18.08 4.82 19.85
C MET A 87 17.81 5.23 18.40
N VAL A 88 17.64 6.53 18.15
CA VAL A 88 17.15 7.07 16.88
C VAL A 88 18.07 8.15 16.33
N ASN A 89 18.40 8.07 15.04
CA ASN A 89 19.15 9.10 14.35
C ASN A 89 18.26 10.30 13.99
N LEU A 90 18.16 11.28 14.90
CA LEU A 90 17.34 12.49 14.70
C LEU A 90 17.78 13.32 13.49
N ALA A 91 19.09 13.37 13.19
CA ALA A 91 19.59 14.14 12.05
C ALA A 91 19.12 13.55 10.71
N TYR A 92 19.03 12.21 10.62
CA TYR A 92 18.45 11.52 9.47
C TYR A 92 16.96 11.85 9.33
N ILE A 93 16.21 11.77 10.43
CA ILE A 93 14.77 12.06 10.43
C ILE A 93 14.50 13.50 10.00
N ASP A 94 15.26 14.46 10.54
CA ASP A 94 15.13 15.87 10.16
C ASP A 94 15.37 16.08 8.67
N ASN A 95 16.44 15.49 8.13
CA ASN A 95 16.75 15.58 6.70
C ASN A 95 15.65 14.94 5.85
N LEU A 96 15.14 13.78 6.27
CA LEU A 96 14.08 13.06 5.57
C LEU A 96 12.79 13.89 5.49
N ILE A 97 12.40 14.52 6.59
CA ILE A 97 11.22 15.38 6.64
C ILE A 97 11.42 16.62 5.78
N GLU A 98 12.60 17.24 5.82
CA GLU A 98 12.89 18.40 4.98
C GLU A 98 12.81 18.08 3.48
N LYS A 99 13.30 16.91 3.06
CA LYS A 99 13.11 16.43 1.67
C LYS A 99 11.63 16.30 1.35
N TYR A 100 10.87 15.62 2.22
CA TYR A 100 9.44 15.40 2.03
C TYR A 100 8.63 16.70 1.93
N LEU A 101 8.88 17.66 2.84
CA LEU A 101 8.21 18.96 2.86
C LEU A 101 8.54 19.81 1.61
N ARG A 102 9.72 19.59 1.00
CA ARG A 102 10.10 20.21 -0.28
C ARG A 102 9.50 19.53 -1.52
N ASN A 103 8.67 18.50 -1.34
CA ASN A 103 8.15 17.63 -2.41
C ASN A 103 9.23 16.81 -3.13
N GLU A 104 10.35 16.54 -2.48
CA GLU A 104 11.36 15.63 -3.04
C GLU A 104 10.90 14.18 -2.79
N GLU A 105 10.59 13.44 -3.87
CA GLU A 105 10.18 12.04 -3.75
C GLU A 105 11.35 11.15 -3.32
N VAL A 106 11.27 10.61 -2.09
CA VAL A 106 12.20 9.60 -1.59
C VAL A 106 11.75 8.18 -1.95
N ARG A 107 12.69 7.23 -1.93
CA ARG A 107 12.48 5.83 -2.35
C ARG A 107 13.09 4.85 -1.36
N GLY A 108 12.71 3.57 -1.47
CA GLY A 108 13.26 2.51 -0.63
C GLY A 108 12.92 2.70 0.85
N PHE A 109 13.92 2.59 1.72
CA PHE A 109 13.73 2.74 3.17
C PHE A 109 13.25 4.15 3.55
N GLU A 110 13.76 5.20 2.91
CA GLU A 110 13.33 6.57 3.17
C GLU A 110 11.81 6.76 2.92
N LEU A 111 11.25 6.09 1.90
CA LEU A 111 9.80 6.11 1.64
C LEU A 111 9.01 5.42 2.75
N SER A 112 9.49 4.24 3.20
CA SER A 112 8.85 3.50 4.29
C SER A 112 8.88 4.31 5.58
N ASP A 113 10.03 4.92 5.89
CA ASP A 113 10.21 5.73 7.09
C ASP A 113 9.33 6.98 7.05
N THR A 114 9.24 7.64 5.89
CA THR A 114 8.34 8.80 5.69
C THR A 114 6.89 8.42 5.93
N PHE A 115 6.44 7.27 5.41
CA PHE A 115 5.09 6.77 5.65
C PHE A 115 4.83 6.50 7.13
N CYS A 116 5.74 5.80 7.81
CA CYS A 116 5.62 5.48 9.24
C CYS A 116 5.58 6.75 10.11
N LEU A 117 6.49 7.68 9.86
CA LEU A 117 6.54 8.96 10.59
C LEU A 117 5.29 9.79 10.32
N GLY A 118 4.86 9.89 9.06
CA GLY A 118 3.65 10.62 8.67
C GLY A 118 2.40 10.06 9.35
N LEU A 119 2.23 8.74 9.32
CA LEU A 119 1.10 8.07 9.96
C LEU A 119 1.13 8.23 11.48
N HIS A 120 2.27 8.00 12.12
CA HIS A 120 2.43 8.18 13.56
C HIS A 120 2.11 9.62 13.98
N SER A 121 2.62 10.60 13.23
CA SER A 121 2.39 12.02 13.53
C SER A 121 0.94 12.42 13.32
N ALA A 122 0.31 11.95 12.24
CA ALA A 122 -1.09 12.26 11.93
C ALA A 122 -2.06 11.69 12.98
N LEU A 123 -1.78 10.51 13.53
CA LEU A 123 -2.63 9.89 14.55
C LEU A 123 -2.50 10.57 15.93
N ASN A 124 -1.28 10.98 16.29
CA ASN A 124 -0.99 11.53 17.62
C ASN A 124 -1.17 13.05 17.73
N ASN A 125 -1.46 13.73 16.62
CA ASN A 125 -1.81 15.16 16.58
C ASN A 125 -3.34 15.41 16.62
N SER A 126 -4.15 14.38 16.93
CA SER A 126 -5.63 14.45 17.04
C SER A 126 -6.12 14.63 18.47
#